data_AF-A0A3D4GWS3-F1
#
_entry.id   AF-A0A3D4GWS3-F1
#
_cell.length_a   1.000
_cell.length_b   1.000
_cell.length_c   1.000
_cell.angle_alpha   90.00
_cell.angle_beta   90.00
_cell.angle_gamma   90.00
#
_symmetry.space_group_name_H-M   'P 1'
#
loop_
_entity.id
_entity.type
_entity.pdbx_description
1 polymer ?
#
loop_
_entity_poly.entity_id
_entity_poly.type
_entity_poly.pdbx_seq_one_letter_code
_entity_poly.pdbx_strand_id
1 'polypeptide(L)'
;MRRFTREPYYTGPDDLERGEIRGTISLGETVIIETPGGADGDLKPGVIPETTTPRGSRQGGPFLLEGIEPGDWVSIEVIDIEVGPYGYYNNGGPFRGSLRSVAPVKDDLLHFPPDFVVPIRPMIGVMQLAPVSEH
;
A
#
# COMPACT_ATOMS: atom_id res chain seq x y z
N MET A 1 15.53 13.95 2.96
CA MET A 1 14.20 13.33 2.78
C MET A 1 14.18 12.06 3.62
N ARG A 2 13.30 11.96 4.62
CA ARG A 2 13.19 10.77 5.47
C ARG A 2 12.45 9.65 4.74
N ARG A 3 12.79 8.39 5.05
CA ARG A 3 12.16 7.21 4.47
C ARG A 3 11.61 6.31 5.57
N PHE A 4 10.33 5.96 5.47
CA PHE A 4 9.66 5.01 6.34
C PHE A 4 9.54 3.67 5.63
N THR A 5 10.37 2.71 6.05
CA THR A 5 10.46 1.37 5.45
C THR A 5 9.31 0.48 5.89
N ARG A 6 9.00 -0.56 5.12
CA ARG A 6 8.04 -1.60 5.54
C ARG A 6 8.61 -2.58 6.58
N GLU A 7 9.92 -2.50 6.82
CA GLU A 7 10.70 -3.29 7.78
C GLU A 7 11.11 -2.46 9.02
N PRO A 8 11.35 -3.11 10.18
CA PRO A 8 11.19 -4.55 10.42
C PRO A 8 9.71 -4.94 10.45
N TYR A 9 9.42 -6.18 10.04
CA TYR A 9 8.07 -6.74 10.08
C TYR A 9 7.62 -6.94 11.53
N TYR A 10 6.31 -6.80 11.75
CA TYR A 10 5.69 -7.18 13.00
C TYR A 10 5.89 -8.68 13.27
N THR A 11 6.10 -9.01 14.53
CA THR A 11 6.29 -10.38 15.02
C THR A 11 5.01 -11.23 14.97
N GLY A 12 3.85 -10.59 14.86
CA GLY A 12 2.56 -11.26 14.73
C GLY A 12 1.36 -10.31 14.72
N PRO A 13 0.13 -10.85 14.84
CA PRO A 13 -1.08 -10.07 15.01
C PRO A 13 -1.10 -9.25 16.31
N ASP A 14 -0.53 -9.81 17.38
CA ASP A 14 -0.52 -9.23 18.74
C ASP A 14 0.74 -8.39 19.02
N ASP A 15 1.47 -7.99 17.97
CA ASP A 15 2.65 -7.13 18.12
C ASP A 15 2.24 -5.77 18.68
N LEU A 16 2.84 -5.36 19.80
CA LEU A 16 2.49 -4.13 20.51
C LEU A 16 2.77 -2.86 19.71
N GLU A 17 3.67 -2.91 18.71
CA GLU A 17 3.94 -1.75 17.86
C GLU A 17 2.90 -1.61 16.73
N ARG A 18 2.02 -2.59 16.55
CA ARG A 18 1.02 -2.57 15.48
C ARG A 18 -0.05 -1.53 15.77
N GLY A 19 -0.09 -0.51 14.91
CA GLY A 19 -1.05 0.61 15.02
C GLY A 19 -0.50 1.81 15.78
N GLU A 20 0.67 1.68 16.40
CA GLU A 20 1.38 2.78 17.03
C GLU A 20 1.84 3.82 16.00
N ILE A 21 2.00 5.06 16.48
CA ILE A 21 2.49 6.16 15.65
C ILE A 21 3.91 5.81 15.16
N ARG A 22 4.07 5.75 13.84
CA ARG A 22 5.35 5.39 13.20
C ARG A 22 6.39 6.51 13.25
N GLY A 23 5.94 7.72 13.49
CA GLY A 23 6.78 8.92 13.58
C GLY A 23 5.96 10.19 13.39
N THR A 24 6.63 11.33 13.58
CA THR A 24 6.07 12.65 13.29
C THR A 24 6.47 13.10 11.89
N ILE A 25 5.62 13.91 11.25
CA ILE A 25 5.88 14.60 9.98
C ILE A 25 5.58 16.08 10.18
N SER A 26 6.55 16.94 9.86
CA SER A 26 6.39 18.39 9.98
C SER A 26 5.69 18.97 8.75
N LEU A 27 5.03 20.13 8.88
CA LEU A 27 4.42 20.81 7.75
C LEU A 27 5.46 21.21 6.68
N GLY A 28 5.14 20.94 5.41
CA GLY A 28 6.03 21.18 4.27
C GLY A 28 7.16 20.15 4.11
N GLU A 29 7.22 19.13 4.96
CA GLU A 29 8.21 18.07 4.84
C GLU A 29 7.86 17.09 3.71
N THR A 30 8.87 16.75 2.90
CA THR A 30 8.79 15.62 1.96
C THR A 30 9.36 14.34 2.58
N VAL A 31 8.58 13.25 2.50
CA VAL A 31 8.96 11.92 3.00
C VAL A 31 8.71 10.85 1.95
N ILE A 32 9.45 9.74 2.03
CA ILE A 32 9.17 8.50 1.29
C ILE A 32 8.51 7.51 2.24
N ILE A 33 7.41 6.89 1.81
CA ILE A 33 6.70 5.88 2.58
C ILE A 33 6.60 4.60 1.75
N GLU A 34 7.17 3.51 2.26
CA GLU A 34 6.98 2.18 1.67
C GLU A 34 5.66 1.57 2.16
N THR A 35 4.92 0.96 1.24
CA THR A 35 3.65 0.29 1.53
C THR A 35 3.68 -1.17 1.07
N PRO A 36 3.08 -2.10 1.83
CA PRO A 36 2.82 -3.43 1.31
C PRO A 36 1.68 -3.40 0.28
N GLY A 37 1.69 -4.33 -0.67
CA GLY A 37 0.50 -4.61 -1.49
C GLY A 37 -0.66 -5.11 -0.64
N GLY A 38 -1.88 -5.08 -1.16
CA GLY A 38 -3.10 -5.32 -0.36
C GLY A 38 -3.16 -6.64 0.43
N ALA A 39 -2.48 -7.70 -0.03
CA ALA A 39 -2.40 -8.98 0.68
C ALA A 39 -1.13 -9.13 1.56
N ASP A 40 -0.22 -8.15 1.54
CA ASP A 40 1.07 -8.17 2.24
C ASP A 40 1.90 -9.47 1.99
N GLY A 41 1.74 -10.04 0.80
CA GLY A 41 2.46 -11.23 0.34
C GLY A 41 3.50 -10.91 -0.73
N ASP A 42 4.35 -11.89 -1.03
CA ASP A 42 5.20 -11.84 -2.22
C ASP A 42 4.38 -12.08 -3.47
N LEU A 43 4.28 -11.05 -4.32
CA LEU A 43 3.71 -11.20 -5.65
C LEU A 43 4.77 -11.83 -6.57
N LYS A 44 4.57 -13.11 -6.89
CA LYS A 44 5.38 -13.85 -7.85
C LYS A 44 4.52 -14.85 -8.62
N PRO A 45 4.95 -15.28 -9.81
CA PRO A 45 4.20 -16.25 -10.62
C PRO A 45 3.83 -17.52 -9.81
N GLY A 46 2.58 -17.95 -9.94
CA GLY A 46 2.06 -19.16 -9.28
C GLY A 46 1.63 -18.99 -7.82
N VAL A 47 1.85 -17.83 -7.19
CA VAL A 47 1.37 -17.55 -5.83
C VAL A 47 -0.02 -16.93 -5.89
N ILE A 48 -0.90 -17.38 -4.99
CA ILE A 48 -2.18 -16.76 -4.69
C ILE A 48 -2.02 -15.98 -3.38
N PRO A 49 -1.82 -14.64 -3.41
CA PRO A 49 -1.44 -13.87 -2.23
C PRO A 49 -2.45 -13.95 -1.08
N GLU A 50 -3.74 -13.97 -1.41
CA GLU A 50 -4.84 -14.09 -0.43
C GLU A 50 -4.80 -15.40 0.38
N THR A 51 -4.16 -16.46 -0.12
CA THR A 51 -4.06 -17.76 0.58
C THR A 51 -2.76 -17.90 1.36
N THR A 52 -1.92 -16.86 1.38
CA THR A 52 -0.65 -16.86 2.11
C THR A 52 -0.77 -16.03 3.37
N THR A 53 -0.08 -16.44 4.44
CA THR A 53 0.01 -15.65 5.66
C THR A 53 0.71 -14.31 5.35
N PRO A 54 0.11 -13.17 5.71
CA PRO A 54 0.75 -11.85 5.58
C PRO A 54 2.13 -11.82 6.25
N ARG A 55 3.08 -11.10 5.64
CA ARG A 55 4.44 -10.97 6.20
C ARG A 55 4.49 -10.20 7.52
N GLY A 56 3.47 -9.39 7.79
CA GLY A 56 3.49 -8.45 8.89
C GLY A 56 4.25 -7.17 8.54
N SER A 57 4.28 -6.79 7.26
CA SER A 57 4.89 -5.51 6.86
C SER A 57 4.23 -4.34 7.57
N ARG A 58 5.02 -3.34 7.94
CA ARG A 58 4.48 -2.09 8.45
C ARG A 58 3.68 -1.39 7.37
N GLN A 59 2.47 -0.98 7.71
CA GLN A 59 1.61 -0.19 6.83
C GLN A 59 2.18 1.21 6.66
N GLY A 60 1.72 1.96 5.64
CA GLY A 60 2.18 3.32 5.36
C GLY A 60 1.79 4.38 6.40
N GLY A 61 1.44 4.00 7.63
CA GLY A 61 1.04 4.87 8.73
C GLY A 61 0.68 4.05 9.98
N PRO A 62 0.16 4.69 11.04
CA PRO A 62 -0.17 6.12 11.12
C PRO A 62 1.06 7.01 11.39
N PHE A 63 0.94 8.29 11.05
CA PHE A 63 1.90 9.34 11.37
C PHE A 63 1.21 10.48 12.11
N LEU A 64 1.94 11.13 13.01
CA LEU A 64 1.47 12.35 13.66
C LEU A 64 1.92 13.56 12.84
N LEU A 65 0.98 14.38 12.39
CA LEU A 65 1.29 15.65 11.73
C LEU A 65 1.49 16.73 12.80
N GLU A 66 2.67 17.35 12.81
CA GLU A 66 3.00 18.34 13.83
C GLU A 66 2.24 19.65 13.61
N GLY A 67 1.60 20.15 14.68
CA GLY A 67 0.88 21.42 14.64
C GLY A 67 -0.46 21.38 13.91
N ILE A 68 -1.00 20.19 13.62
CA ILE A 68 -2.34 19.99 13.07
C ILE A 68 -3.30 19.56 14.19
N GLU A 69 -4.45 20.22 14.26
CA GLU A 69 -5.51 19.96 15.24
C GLU A 69 -6.84 19.57 14.56
N PRO A 70 -7.76 18.92 15.30
CA PRO A 70 -9.13 18.72 14.85
C PRO A 70 -9.79 20.00 14.32
N GLY A 71 -10.23 19.97 13.06
CA GLY A 71 -10.84 21.11 12.37
C GLY A 71 -9.95 21.78 11.33
N ASP A 72 -8.64 21.49 11.36
CA ASP A 72 -7.72 21.95 10.34
C ASP A 72 -7.88 21.16 9.02
N TRP A 73 -7.43 21.79 7.93
CA TRP A 73 -7.32 21.15 6.63
C TRP A 73 -5.88 20.72 6.39
N VAL A 74 -5.70 19.48 5.96
CA VAL A 74 -4.40 18.95 5.55
C VAL A 74 -4.38 18.80 4.03
N SER A 75 -3.37 19.39 3.39
CA SER A 75 -3.05 19.12 1.99
C SER A 75 -1.87 18.15 1.91
N ILE A 76 -2.04 17.07 1.16
CA ILE A 76 -1.00 16.07 0.91
C ILE A 76 -0.73 16.06 -0.59
N GLU A 77 0.49 16.43 -0.99
CA GLU A 77 0.94 16.35 -2.38
C GLU A 77 1.63 15.00 -2.62
N VAL A 78 1.12 14.23 -3.58
CA VAL A 78 1.75 13.00 -4.05
C VAL A 78 2.70 13.35 -5.18
N ILE A 79 4.00 13.39 -4.88
CA ILE A 79 5.05 13.78 -5.83
C ILE A 79 5.38 12.65 -6.80
N ASP A 80 5.49 11.42 -6.29
CA ASP A 80 5.87 10.25 -7.08
C ASP A 80 5.36 8.95 -6.44
N ILE A 81 5.20 7.89 -7.26
CA ILE A 81 4.81 6.55 -6.82
C ILE A 81 5.62 5.50 -7.60
N GLU A 82 6.48 4.78 -6.88
CA GLU A 82 7.17 3.59 -7.40
C GLU A 82 6.38 2.32 -7.07
N VAL A 83 6.22 1.43 -8.04
CA VAL A 83 5.49 0.16 -7.86
C VAL A 83 6.42 -1.05 -7.94
N GLY A 84 6.02 -2.14 -7.29
CA GLY A 84 6.73 -3.41 -7.37
C GLY A 84 6.63 -4.08 -8.76
N PRO A 85 7.43 -5.14 -9.00
CA PRO A 85 7.55 -5.79 -10.31
C PRO A 85 6.31 -6.61 -10.74
N TYR A 86 5.31 -6.72 -9.88
CA TYR A 86 4.09 -7.49 -10.13
C TYR A 86 2.87 -6.79 -9.51
N GLY A 87 1.76 -6.81 -10.23
CA GLY A 87 0.44 -6.46 -9.72
C GLY A 87 -0.40 -7.72 -9.46
N TYR A 88 -1.29 -7.65 -8.47
CA TYR A 88 -2.29 -8.68 -8.21
C TYR A 88 -3.67 -8.17 -8.61
N TYR A 89 -4.44 -8.99 -9.32
CA TYR A 89 -5.81 -8.67 -9.68
C TYR A 89 -6.71 -9.90 -9.56
N ASN A 90 -7.94 -9.64 -9.15
CA ASN A 90 -9.00 -10.62 -9.12
C ASN A 90 -9.99 -10.26 -10.23
N ASN A 91 -10.08 -11.09 -11.26
CA ASN A 91 -11.02 -10.91 -12.37
C ASN A 91 -12.43 -11.35 -11.94
N GLY A 92 -12.99 -10.69 -10.93
CA GLY A 92 -14.35 -10.92 -10.44
C GLY A 92 -15.39 -10.36 -11.40
N GLY A 93 -15.66 -11.06 -12.49
CA GLY A 93 -16.76 -10.78 -13.41
C GLY A 93 -17.77 -11.92 -13.43
N PRO A 94 -19.06 -11.65 -13.76
CA PRO A 94 -20.11 -12.68 -13.77
C PRO A 94 -19.83 -13.86 -14.70
N PHE A 95 -18.86 -13.73 -15.63
CA PHE A 95 -18.50 -14.74 -16.62
C PHE A 95 -17.11 -15.38 -16.41
N ARG A 96 -16.26 -14.85 -15.51
CA ARG A 96 -14.87 -15.31 -15.36
C ARG A 96 -14.54 -15.94 -14.00
N GLY A 97 -15.50 -15.98 -13.07
CA GLY A 97 -15.30 -16.57 -11.74
C GLY A 97 -14.23 -15.85 -10.92
N SER A 98 -13.79 -16.44 -9.81
CA SER A 98 -12.74 -15.88 -8.93
C SER A 98 -11.33 -16.15 -9.49
N LEU A 99 -11.08 -15.79 -10.75
CA LEU A 99 -9.74 -15.93 -11.31
C LEU A 99 -8.80 -14.93 -10.65
N ARG A 100 -7.92 -15.45 -9.80
CA ARG A 100 -6.84 -14.73 -9.13
C ARG A 100 -5.61 -14.80 -10.01
N SER A 101 -5.00 -13.66 -10.31
CA SER A 101 -3.88 -13.62 -11.23
C SER A 101 -2.87 -12.55 -10.83
N VAL A 102 -1.63 -12.80 -11.23
CA VAL A 102 -0.50 -11.90 -11.05
C VAL A 102 -0.05 -11.48 -12.45
N ALA A 103 0.08 -10.18 -12.69
CA ALA A 103 0.58 -9.62 -13.94
C ALA A 103 1.93 -8.92 -13.68
N PRO A 104 2.98 -9.21 -14.47
CA PRO A 104 4.23 -8.49 -14.35
C PRO A 104 4.09 -7.03 -14.77
N VAL A 105 4.81 -6.18 -14.08
CA VAL A 105 5.02 -4.76 -14.42
C VAL A 105 6.43 -4.62 -15.00
N LYS A 106 6.53 -4.11 -16.22
CA LYS A 106 7.81 -3.89 -16.93
C LYS A 106 7.68 -2.65 -17.81
N ASP A 107 8.69 -1.80 -17.81
CA ASP A 107 8.76 -0.60 -18.67
C ASP A 107 7.49 0.28 -18.59
N ASP A 108 6.96 0.48 -17.37
CA ASP A 108 5.70 1.18 -17.08
C ASP A 108 4.45 0.57 -17.75
N LEU A 109 4.51 -0.72 -18.07
CA LEU A 109 3.41 -1.49 -18.63
C LEU A 109 3.03 -2.66 -17.71
N LEU A 110 1.72 -2.89 -17.56
CA LEU A 110 1.15 -4.07 -16.93
C LEU A 110 0.78 -5.09 -18.02
N HIS A 111 1.36 -6.28 -17.92
CA HIS A 111 1.16 -7.35 -18.90
C HIS A 111 0.15 -8.39 -18.39
N PHE A 112 -1.10 -8.27 -18.81
CA PHE A 112 -2.13 -9.26 -18.55
C PHE A 112 -1.99 -10.47 -19.49
N PRO A 113 -1.94 -11.70 -18.97
CA PRO A 113 -2.01 -12.89 -19.81
C PRO A 113 -3.35 -13.01 -20.56
N PRO A 114 -3.35 -13.58 -21.79
CA PRO A 114 -2.18 -14.05 -22.51
C PRO A 114 -1.35 -12.94 -23.20
N ASP A 115 -1.96 -11.84 -23.65
CA ASP A 115 -1.32 -10.86 -24.55
C ASP A 115 -1.88 -9.43 -24.46
N PHE A 116 -2.59 -9.08 -23.37
CA PHE A 116 -3.15 -7.74 -23.19
C PHE A 116 -2.21 -6.87 -22.35
N VAL A 117 -1.75 -5.74 -22.89
CA VAL A 117 -0.77 -4.87 -22.25
C VAL A 117 -1.30 -3.46 -22.16
N VAL A 118 -1.17 -2.84 -20.99
CA VAL A 118 -1.63 -1.46 -20.75
C VAL A 118 -0.60 -0.65 -19.96
N PRO A 119 -0.49 0.66 -20.17
CA PRO A 119 0.30 1.53 -19.32
C PRO A 119 -0.19 1.49 -17.87
N ILE A 120 0.74 1.48 -16.92
CA ILE A 120 0.41 1.64 -15.51
C ILE A 120 0.01 3.09 -15.23
N ARG A 121 -0.91 3.25 -14.29
CA ARG A 121 -1.27 4.55 -13.70
C ARG A 121 -1.29 4.37 -12.19
N PRO A 122 -0.13 4.44 -11.52
CA PRO A 122 -0.03 4.26 -10.09
C PRO A 122 -0.96 5.24 -9.36
N MET A 123 -1.60 4.75 -8.30
CA MET A 123 -2.46 5.55 -7.44
C MET A 123 -2.44 4.99 -6.03
N ILE A 124 -2.70 5.85 -5.05
CA ILE A 124 -2.88 5.45 -3.66
C ILE A 124 -4.37 5.17 -3.45
N GLY A 125 -4.74 3.92 -3.21
CA GLY A 125 -6.14 3.52 -3.03
C GLY A 125 -6.74 3.98 -1.70
N VAL A 126 -5.92 4.10 -0.65
CA VAL A 126 -6.36 4.52 0.68
C VAL A 126 -5.39 5.55 1.24
N MET A 127 -5.90 6.73 1.51
CA MET A 127 -5.23 7.80 2.25
C MET A 127 -6.29 8.44 3.14
N GLN A 128 -6.06 8.46 4.45
CA GLN A 128 -7.06 8.89 5.41
C GLN A 128 -6.41 9.53 6.63
N LEU A 129 -7.15 10.45 7.26
CA LEU A 129 -6.86 10.98 8.59
C LEU A 129 -7.71 10.24 9.61
N ALA A 130 -7.24 10.15 10.85
CA ALA A 130 -8.02 9.58 11.93
C ALA A 130 -9.25 10.45 12.22
N PRO A 131 -10.44 9.86 12.45
CA PRO A 131 -11.61 10.62 12.84
C PRO A 131 -11.45 11.17 14.27
N VAL A 132 -12.06 12.32 14.53
CA VAL A 132 -12.01 13.00 15.84
C VAL A 132 -12.99 12.36 16.84
N SER A 133 -14.00 11.65 16.36
CA SER A 133 -14.99 10.93 17.17
C SER A 133 -15.36 9.59 16.50
N GLU A 134 -15.81 8.63 17.30
CA GLU A 134 -16.37 7.37 16.78
C GLU A 134 -17.69 7.64 16.03
N HIS A 135 -17.95 6.83 14.99
CA HIS A 135 -19.15 6.90 14.16
C HIS A 135 -20.34 6.16 14.77
#